data_AF-A0A8J6ZW38-F1
#
_entry.id   AF-A0A8J6ZW38-F1
#
_cell.length_a   1.000
_cell.length_b   1.000
_cell.length_c   1.000
_cell.angle_alpha   90.00
_cell.angle_beta   90.00
_cell.angle_gamma   90.00
#
_symmetry.space_group_name_H-M   'P 1'
#
loop_
_entity.id
_entity.type
_entity.pdbx_description
1 polymer ?
#
loop_
_entity_poly.entity_id
_entity_poly.type
_entity_poly.pdbx_seq_one_letter_code
_entity_poly.pdbx_strand_id
1 'polypeptide(L)'
;YKDGFNKFFDANNPSKLRSPVLHTPTVLNLGLDSEKLLQLCGQKLQAAGGEIWDETEFIRADINESQVAIKVKHLPSEIEKQVTGRLLVDAMGTASPIAWQLNGGRAFDSVCPTVGAAIESGFEPGVWDSQLGDVLYSHGDISRGRQLIWELFPAAGEELTIYLFHYHEVNAENPGSLLEMYEDFFTILPEYRRCDMDKLVWKKPTFGYIPGHFSVGSRDRTIAFDRLIAIGDAASLQSPLIFTGFGSLVRNLERLTKLLDTALKHDLLSFQHLNQIRAYQSNVSVTWLFSKGMMVPTGKFLPPQRVNSMLNTFFGLLADEPPEVADNFIKDRCDWLTFNRLALKAAKKNPALLLWIWQLAGPKDLVRWLGSYFSFSRHALISALLSPWFPQFLSRVGSWLEPRNPALWLRLLAINYAIATGKPRSATQVAKTSPKAVIQKFSH
;
A
#
# COMPACT_ATOMS: atom_id res chain seq x y z
N TYR A 1 13.81 -15.44 -4.25
CA TYR A 1 13.89 -15.46 -5.72
C TYR A 1 14.73 -14.28 -6.22
N LYS A 2 15.11 -14.25 -7.51
CA LYS A 2 16.07 -13.27 -8.07
C LYS A 2 15.42 -12.11 -8.82
N ASP A 3 14.29 -12.34 -9.47
CA ASP A 3 13.63 -11.32 -10.27
C ASP A 3 12.11 -11.45 -10.23
N GLY A 4 11.42 -10.32 -10.32
CA GLY A 4 9.96 -10.27 -10.40
C GLY A 4 9.56 -9.57 -11.69
N PHE A 5 8.62 -10.13 -12.44
CA PHE A 5 8.21 -9.53 -13.72
C PHE A 5 6.74 -9.11 -13.74
N ASN A 6 6.44 -8.19 -14.65
CA ASN A 6 5.10 -7.69 -14.89
C ASN A 6 4.78 -7.89 -16.38
N LYS A 7 3.66 -8.55 -16.67
CA LYS A 7 3.20 -8.77 -18.04
C LYS A 7 1.69 -8.93 -18.07
N PHE A 8 1.05 -8.24 -19.00
CA PHE A 8 -0.39 -8.32 -19.17
C PHE A 8 -0.72 -8.96 -20.50
N PHE A 9 -1.75 -9.80 -20.52
CA PHE A 9 -2.26 -10.44 -21.73
C PHE A 9 -2.50 -9.41 -22.83
N ASP A 10 -1.97 -9.67 -24.03
CA ASP A 10 -1.99 -8.69 -25.12
C ASP A 10 -2.20 -9.31 -26.51
N ALA A 11 -2.63 -10.57 -26.57
CA ALA A 11 -2.93 -11.26 -27.82
C ALA A 11 -3.99 -10.48 -28.64
N ASN A 12 -5.01 -9.97 -27.95
CA ASN A 12 -6.11 -9.18 -28.53
C ASN A 12 -5.82 -7.67 -28.58
N ASN A 13 -4.67 -7.21 -28.09
CA ASN A 13 -4.30 -5.80 -28.16
C ASN A 13 -3.88 -5.43 -29.59
N PRO A 14 -4.18 -4.19 -30.03
CA PRO A 14 -3.53 -3.60 -31.20
C PRO A 14 -2.00 -3.72 -31.07
N SER A 15 -1.30 -4.01 -32.17
CA SER A 15 0.16 -4.24 -32.16
C SER A 15 0.96 -3.15 -31.43
N LYS A 16 0.57 -1.87 -31.61
CA LYS A 16 1.19 -0.72 -30.94
C LYS A 16 0.97 -0.62 -29.42
N LEU A 17 0.03 -1.40 -28.88
CA LEU A 17 -0.33 -1.48 -27.46
C LEU A 17 0.08 -2.81 -26.81
N ARG A 18 0.86 -3.63 -27.53
CA ARG A 18 1.58 -4.77 -26.94
C ARG A 18 2.82 -4.25 -26.23
N SER A 19 3.26 -4.94 -25.18
CA SER A 19 4.45 -4.54 -24.43
C SER A 19 5.43 -5.68 -24.25
N PRO A 20 6.74 -5.39 -24.16
CA PRO A 20 7.66 -6.37 -23.60
C PRO A 20 7.34 -6.66 -22.13
N VAL A 21 7.99 -7.68 -21.58
CA VAL A 21 7.98 -7.98 -20.15
C VAL A 21 8.73 -6.87 -19.40
N LEU A 22 8.15 -6.36 -18.31
CA LEU A 22 8.84 -5.43 -17.42
C LEU A 22 9.45 -6.20 -16.24
N HIS A 23 10.77 -6.21 -16.16
CA HIS A 23 11.52 -6.81 -15.05
C HIS A 23 11.72 -5.81 -13.90
N THR A 24 11.53 -6.29 -12.67
CA THR A 24 11.53 -5.50 -11.43
C THR A 24 12.19 -6.27 -10.28
N PRO A 25 13.51 -6.53 -10.35
CA PRO A 25 14.18 -7.49 -9.47
C PRO A 25 14.22 -7.08 -7.99
N THR A 26 13.86 -5.83 -7.69
CA THR A 26 13.88 -5.31 -6.33
C THR A 26 12.51 -4.85 -5.83
N VAL A 27 11.43 -5.22 -6.54
CA VAL A 27 10.03 -4.99 -6.15
C VAL A 27 9.45 -6.28 -5.61
N LEU A 28 8.82 -6.21 -4.43
CA LEU A 28 8.23 -7.37 -3.70
C LEU A 28 9.17 -8.57 -3.53
N ASN A 29 10.48 -8.35 -3.68
CA ASN A 29 11.51 -9.38 -3.86
C ASN A 29 11.95 -10.11 -2.58
N LEU A 30 11.24 -9.93 -1.48
CA LEU A 30 11.57 -10.49 -0.17
C LEU A 30 10.34 -11.15 0.42
N GLY A 31 10.33 -12.48 0.45
CA GLY A 31 9.38 -13.27 1.23
C GLY A 31 9.70 -13.13 2.72
N LEU A 32 8.68 -12.85 3.53
CA LEU A 32 8.80 -12.76 4.98
C LEU A 32 7.93 -13.83 5.62
N ASP A 33 8.52 -14.56 6.56
CA ASP A 33 7.76 -15.39 7.50
C ASP A 33 7.02 -14.44 8.47
N SER A 34 5.71 -14.27 8.23
CA SER A 34 4.88 -13.35 9.00
C SER A 34 4.75 -13.78 10.46
N GLU A 35 4.70 -15.08 10.74
CA GLU A 35 4.53 -15.60 12.09
C GLU A 35 5.77 -15.32 12.92
N LYS A 36 6.94 -15.65 12.38
CA LYS A 36 8.23 -15.36 13.02
C LYS A 36 8.43 -13.86 13.22
N LEU A 37 8.05 -13.04 12.24
CA LEU A 37 8.14 -11.58 12.38
C LEU A 37 7.25 -11.06 13.51
N LEU A 38 6.00 -11.51 13.60
CA LEU A 38 5.07 -11.11 14.67
C LEU A 38 5.58 -11.57 16.04
N GLN A 39 6.08 -12.81 16.15
CA GLN A 39 6.66 -13.33 17.38
C GLN A 39 7.85 -12.48 17.85
N LEU A 40 8.76 -12.14 16.95
CA LEU A 40 9.91 -11.27 17.27
C LEU A 40 9.47 -9.86 17.69
N CYS A 41 8.44 -9.30 17.05
CA CYS A 41 7.86 -8.02 17.45
C CYS A 41 7.25 -8.10 18.86
N GLY A 42 6.51 -9.15 19.17
CA GLY A 42 5.92 -9.39 20.50
C GLY A 42 6.98 -9.53 21.58
N GLN A 43 8.03 -10.33 21.33
CA GLN A 43 9.16 -10.49 22.26
C GLN A 43 9.86 -9.15 22.55
N LYS A 44 10.07 -8.32 21.52
CA LYS A 44 10.66 -6.98 21.69
C LYS A 44 9.77 -6.05 22.50
N LEU A 45 8.45 -6.10 22.29
CA LEU A 45 7.50 -5.31 23.08
C LEU A 45 7.53 -5.72 24.55
N GLN A 46 7.50 -7.02 24.84
CA GLN A 46 7.57 -7.56 26.20
C GLN A 46 8.90 -7.25 26.88
N ALA A 47 10.03 -7.38 26.17
CA ALA A 47 11.34 -7.00 26.70
C ALA A 47 11.46 -5.51 27.04
N ALA A 48 10.65 -4.65 26.40
CA ALA A 48 10.53 -3.23 26.72
C ALA A 48 9.51 -2.93 27.85
N GLY A 49 8.95 -3.97 28.48
CA GLY A 49 7.95 -3.85 29.55
C GLY A 49 6.50 -3.72 29.07
N GLY A 50 6.23 -3.96 27.79
CA GLY A 50 4.86 -3.96 27.25
C GLY A 50 4.11 -5.24 27.59
N GLU A 51 2.80 -5.14 27.73
CA GLU A 51 1.90 -6.27 27.92
C GLU A 51 1.18 -6.62 26.61
N ILE A 52 0.94 -7.91 26.39
CA ILE A 52 0.16 -8.43 25.27
C ILE A 52 -0.97 -9.26 25.87
N TRP A 53 -2.20 -8.89 25.57
CA TRP A 53 -3.39 -9.62 25.97
C TRP A 53 -4.02 -10.22 24.71
N ASP A 54 -3.69 -11.48 24.43
CA ASP A 54 -4.29 -12.22 23.33
C ASP A 54 -5.78 -12.51 23.61
N GLU A 55 -6.51 -12.88 22.55
CA GLU A 55 -7.95 -13.23 22.62
C GLU A 55 -8.80 -12.17 23.34
N THR A 56 -8.37 -10.91 23.29
CA THR A 56 -9.00 -9.80 23.99
C THR A 56 -9.58 -8.80 22.99
N GLU A 57 -10.90 -8.76 22.93
CA GLU A 57 -11.65 -7.97 21.95
C GLU A 57 -11.89 -6.54 22.44
N PHE A 58 -11.72 -5.57 21.54
CA PHE A 58 -12.06 -4.17 21.77
C PHE A 58 -13.58 -3.97 21.72
N ILE A 59 -14.15 -3.32 22.74
CA ILE A 59 -15.58 -2.97 22.77
C ILE A 59 -15.77 -1.47 22.49
N ARG A 60 -15.09 -0.61 23.25
CA ARG A 60 -15.28 0.85 23.22
C ARG A 60 -14.06 1.57 23.77
N ALA A 61 -13.83 2.79 23.28
CA ALA A 61 -12.94 3.77 23.89
C ALA A 61 -13.73 5.02 24.27
N ASP A 62 -13.46 5.53 25.47
CA ASP A 62 -13.95 6.80 25.99
C ASP A 62 -12.78 7.79 26.10
N ILE A 63 -12.85 8.86 25.31
CA ILE A 63 -11.81 9.88 25.25
C ILE A 63 -12.17 11.02 26.21
N ASN A 64 -11.26 11.31 27.14
CA ASN A 64 -11.32 12.46 28.04
C ASN A 64 -10.14 13.41 27.76
N GLU A 65 -10.16 14.60 28.37
CA GLU A 65 -9.11 15.61 28.19
C GLU A 65 -7.70 15.12 28.58
N SER A 66 -7.59 14.28 29.61
CA SER A 66 -6.31 13.81 30.16
C SER A 66 -6.00 12.33 29.90
N GLN A 67 -6.98 11.52 29.49
CA GLN A 67 -6.85 10.07 29.37
C GLN A 67 -7.81 9.47 28.36
N VAL A 68 -7.48 8.28 27.87
CA VAL A 68 -8.40 7.36 27.21
C VAL A 68 -8.72 6.22 28.17
N ALA A 69 -9.99 5.82 28.24
CA ALA A 69 -10.42 4.60 28.90
C ALA A 69 -10.93 3.61 27.85
N ILE A 70 -10.42 2.38 27.86
CA ILE A 70 -10.74 1.35 26.89
C ILE A 70 -11.45 0.22 27.62
N LYS A 71 -12.60 -0.18 27.11
CA LYS A 71 -13.31 -1.37 27.53
C LYS A 71 -12.98 -2.52 26.58
N VAL A 72 -12.52 -3.62 27.15
CA VAL A 72 -12.16 -4.83 26.41
C VAL A 72 -12.81 -6.05 27.04
N LYS A 73 -12.92 -7.13 26.28
CA LYS A 73 -13.47 -8.41 26.73
C LYS A 73 -12.51 -9.54 26.39
N HIS A 74 -12.08 -10.29 27.39
CA HIS A 74 -11.32 -11.50 27.16
C HIS A 74 -12.28 -12.60 26.72
N LEU A 75 -12.14 -13.08 25.48
CA LEU A 75 -13.09 -14.00 24.84
C LEU A 75 -13.18 -15.36 25.58
N PRO A 76 -12.09 -16.02 26.00
CA PRO A 76 -12.19 -17.32 26.66
C PRO A 76 -12.93 -17.28 28.01
N SER A 77 -12.75 -16.20 28.78
CA SER A 77 -13.35 -16.09 30.12
C SER A 77 -14.60 -15.23 30.16
N GLU A 78 -14.94 -14.56 29.07
CA GLU A 78 -16.06 -13.60 28.96
C GLU A 78 -15.96 -12.42 29.97
N ILE A 79 -14.77 -12.18 30.52
CA ILE A 79 -14.56 -11.12 31.53
C ILE A 79 -14.26 -9.81 30.81
N GLU A 80 -15.07 -8.81 31.11
CA GLU A 80 -14.79 -7.44 30.69
C GLU A 80 -13.79 -6.77 31.63
N LYS A 81 -12.87 -6.00 31.05
CA LYS A 81 -11.89 -5.19 31.78
C LYS A 81 -11.89 -3.77 31.24
N GLN A 82 -11.53 -2.84 32.11
CA GLN A 82 -11.28 -1.46 31.72
C GLN A 82 -9.80 -1.13 31.94
N VAL A 83 -9.18 -0.52 30.92
CA VAL A 83 -7.79 -0.07 30.95
C VAL A 83 -7.77 1.42 30.66
N THR A 84 -6.86 2.15 31.29
CA THR A 84 -6.66 3.58 31.01
C THR A 84 -5.27 3.85 30.47
N GLY A 85 -5.13 4.91 29.69
CA GLY A 85 -3.85 5.31 29.12
C GLY A 85 -3.86 6.77 28.68
N ARG A 86 -2.69 7.28 28.27
CA ARG A 86 -2.55 8.67 27.77
C ARG A 86 -2.97 8.81 26.31
N LEU A 87 -2.79 7.75 25.52
CA LEU A 87 -3.01 7.69 24.08
C LEU A 87 -3.48 6.28 23.70
N LEU A 88 -4.48 6.19 22.81
CA LEU A 88 -4.87 4.98 22.10
C LEU A 88 -4.28 5.00 20.68
N VAL A 89 -3.55 3.94 20.31
CA VAL A 89 -3.11 3.70 18.93
C VAL A 89 -4.00 2.63 18.31
N ASP A 90 -4.85 3.02 17.35
CA ASP A 90 -5.70 2.10 16.61
C ASP A 90 -4.91 1.45 15.47
N ALA A 91 -4.67 0.14 15.61
CA ALA A 91 -4.01 -0.71 14.63
C ALA A 91 -4.89 -1.92 14.25
N MET A 92 -6.22 -1.83 14.38
CA MET A 92 -7.17 -2.94 14.13
C MET A 92 -7.39 -3.24 12.64
N GLY A 93 -6.67 -2.56 11.75
CA GLY A 93 -6.73 -2.79 10.32
C GLY A 93 -7.99 -2.26 9.64
N THR A 94 -8.37 -2.88 8.54
CA THR A 94 -9.45 -2.41 7.64
C THR A 94 -10.84 -2.43 8.28
N ALA A 95 -11.04 -3.28 9.28
CA ALA A 95 -12.28 -3.47 10.02
C ALA A 95 -12.36 -2.63 11.31
N SER A 96 -11.48 -1.64 11.49
CA SER A 96 -11.49 -0.81 12.70
C SER A 96 -12.83 -0.06 12.87
N PRO A 97 -13.58 -0.30 13.96
CA PRO A 97 -14.80 0.44 14.25
C PRO A 97 -14.53 1.91 14.58
N ILE A 98 -13.35 2.20 15.14
CA ILE A 98 -12.89 3.56 15.42
C ILE A 98 -12.70 4.33 14.11
N ALA A 99 -11.99 3.74 13.14
CA ALA A 99 -11.75 4.38 11.86
C ALA A 99 -13.06 4.66 11.10
N TRP A 100 -14.05 3.77 11.22
CA TRP A 100 -15.39 3.97 10.65
C TRP A 100 -16.11 5.14 11.32
N GLN A 101 -16.08 5.23 12.65
CA GLN A 101 -16.69 6.33 13.39
C GLN A 101 -16.05 7.69 13.05
N LEU A 102 -14.72 7.76 12.99
CA LEU A 102 -13.97 8.99 12.67
C LEU A 102 -14.27 9.55 11.28
N ASN A 103 -14.67 8.69 10.33
CA ASN A 103 -14.89 9.04 8.94
C ASN A 103 -16.37 8.94 8.53
N GLY A 104 -17.28 9.00 9.51
CA GLY A 104 -18.72 9.14 9.28
C GLY A 104 -19.36 7.96 8.52
N GLY A 105 -18.82 6.75 8.69
CA GLY A 105 -19.31 5.56 7.97
C GLY A 105 -19.06 5.58 6.46
N ARG A 106 -18.23 6.52 5.96
CA ARG A 106 -17.88 6.58 4.54
C ARG A 106 -17.13 5.30 4.12
N ALA A 107 -17.68 4.58 3.16
CA ALA A 107 -17.01 3.45 2.53
C ALA A 107 -15.72 3.88 1.81
N PHE A 108 -14.81 2.92 1.60
CA PHE A 108 -13.64 3.12 0.77
C PHE A 108 -14.03 3.46 -0.68
N ASP A 109 -13.17 4.18 -1.41
CA ASP A 109 -13.44 4.54 -2.81
C ASP A 109 -13.30 3.35 -3.77
N SER A 110 -12.55 2.32 -3.35
CA SER A 110 -12.37 1.05 -4.05
C SER A 110 -11.94 -0.06 -3.08
N VAL A 111 -12.13 -1.31 -3.47
CA VAL A 111 -11.54 -2.47 -2.81
C VAL A 111 -10.84 -3.35 -3.83
N CYS A 112 -9.88 -4.14 -3.36
CA CYS A 112 -9.26 -5.20 -4.12
C CYS A 112 -9.64 -6.52 -3.45
N PRO A 113 -10.70 -7.21 -3.93
CA PRO A 113 -10.95 -8.59 -3.54
C PRO A 113 -9.71 -9.41 -3.92
N THR A 114 -9.20 -10.18 -2.97
CA THR A 114 -8.01 -11.00 -3.15
C THR A 114 -8.29 -12.39 -2.58
N VAL A 115 -7.93 -13.41 -3.35
CA VAL A 115 -7.93 -14.82 -2.94
C VAL A 115 -6.60 -15.44 -3.32
N GLY A 116 -6.30 -16.60 -2.77
CA GLY A 116 -5.04 -17.28 -3.05
C GLY A 116 -4.72 -18.36 -2.06
N ALA A 117 -3.48 -18.86 -2.15
CA ALA A 117 -2.95 -19.86 -1.24
C ALA A 117 -1.42 -19.82 -1.18
N ALA A 118 -0.90 -20.25 -0.03
CA ALA A 118 0.44 -20.81 0.06
C ALA A 118 0.37 -22.32 -0.24
N ILE A 119 1.19 -22.76 -1.19
CA ILE A 119 1.31 -24.14 -1.64
C ILE A 119 2.73 -24.58 -1.33
N GLU A 120 2.89 -25.64 -0.56
CA GLU A 120 4.18 -26.09 -0.06
C GLU A 120 5.00 -26.81 -1.14
N SER A 121 4.36 -27.68 -1.93
CA SER A 121 5.01 -28.49 -2.97
C SER A 121 3.98 -29.11 -3.92
N GLY A 122 4.44 -29.91 -4.88
CA GLY A 122 3.59 -30.70 -5.80
C GLY A 122 3.53 -30.17 -7.24
N PHE A 123 4.18 -29.05 -7.53
CA PHE A 123 4.39 -28.59 -8.91
C PHE A 123 5.43 -29.46 -9.61
N GLU A 124 5.12 -29.91 -10.82
CA GLU A 124 6.05 -30.73 -11.62
C GLU A 124 7.34 -29.94 -11.96
N PRO A 125 8.52 -30.58 -11.96
CA PRO A 125 9.77 -29.91 -12.28
C PRO A 125 9.75 -29.21 -13.64
N GLY A 126 10.25 -27.97 -13.69
CA GLY A 126 10.38 -27.19 -14.93
C GLY A 126 9.10 -26.47 -15.38
N VAL A 127 7.96 -26.70 -14.72
CA VAL A 127 6.72 -25.95 -14.96
C VAL A 127 6.87 -24.46 -14.58
N TRP A 128 7.71 -24.19 -13.59
CA TRP A 128 7.97 -22.84 -13.10
C TRP A 128 9.43 -22.68 -12.64
N ASP A 129 9.96 -21.46 -12.78
CA ASP A 129 11.31 -21.10 -12.35
C ASP A 129 11.30 -20.47 -10.95
N SER A 130 11.89 -21.16 -9.96
CA SER A 130 12.00 -20.70 -8.57
C SER A 130 12.74 -19.39 -8.35
N GLN A 131 13.41 -18.90 -9.39
CA GLN A 131 14.10 -17.63 -9.37
C GLN A 131 13.21 -16.46 -9.82
N LEU A 132 11.99 -16.72 -10.30
CA LEU A 132 11.07 -15.71 -10.83
C LEU A 132 9.77 -15.63 -10.03
N GLY A 133 9.34 -14.39 -9.76
CA GLY A 133 7.99 -14.08 -9.28
C GLY A 133 7.16 -13.33 -10.31
N ASP A 134 5.85 -13.49 -10.25
CA ASP A 134 4.90 -12.73 -11.04
C ASP A 134 4.42 -11.57 -10.16
N VAL A 135 4.89 -10.36 -10.44
CA VAL A 135 4.55 -9.17 -9.65
C VAL A 135 3.19 -8.65 -10.05
N LEU A 136 2.92 -8.56 -11.35
CA LEU A 136 1.59 -8.27 -11.88
C LEU A 136 1.45 -9.00 -13.21
N TYR A 137 0.63 -10.06 -13.21
CA TYR A 137 0.39 -10.85 -14.40
C TYR A 137 -1.09 -10.93 -14.74
N SER A 138 -1.49 -10.65 -15.98
CA SER A 138 -2.83 -11.04 -16.44
C SER A 138 -2.73 -12.18 -17.44
N HIS A 139 -3.44 -13.27 -17.15
CA HIS A 139 -3.50 -14.46 -17.98
C HIS A 139 -4.49 -14.33 -19.15
N GLY A 140 -5.47 -13.42 -19.02
CA GLY A 140 -6.51 -13.20 -20.01
C GLY A 140 -7.08 -11.79 -19.97
N ASP A 141 -8.02 -11.54 -20.87
CA ASP A 141 -8.82 -10.31 -20.94
C ASP A 141 -9.92 -10.27 -19.87
N ILE A 142 -10.70 -9.19 -19.87
CA ILE A 142 -11.83 -9.00 -18.94
C ILE A 142 -12.75 -10.23 -19.00
N SER A 143 -13.03 -10.80 -17.82
CA SER A 143 -13.94 -11.93 -17.62
C SER A 143 -14.96 -11.58 -16.55
N ARG A 144 -16.25 -11.84 -16.82
CA ARG A 144 -17.37 -11.54 -15.90
C ARG A 144 -17.32 -10.12 -15.31
N GLY A 145 -16.96 -9.13 -16.14
CA GLY A 145 -16.85 -7.74 -15.72
C GLY A 145 -15.68 -7.47 -14.76
N ARG A 146 -14.60 -8.25 -14.82
CA ARG A 146 -13.40 -8.08 -13.98
C ARG A 146 -12.14 -8.29 -14.82
N GLN A 147 -11.09 -7.50 -14.55
CA GLN A 147 -9.75 -7.83 -15.02
C GLN A 147 -9.02 -8.59 -13.92
N LEU A 148 -8.88 -9.90 -14.09
CA LEU A 148 -8.13 -10.74 -13.15
C LEU A 148 -6.63 -10.50 -13.31
N ILE A 149 -5.95 -10.36 -12.18
CA ILE A 149 -4.51 -10.18 -12.06
C ILE A 149 -3.98 -11.20 -11.06
N TRP A 150 -2.89 -11.85 -11.43
CA TRP A 150 -2.17 -12.84 -10.66
C TRP A 150 -0.91 -12.23 -10.07
N GLU A 151 -0.62 -12.67 -8.86
CA GLU A 151 0.67 -12.53 -8.19
C GLU A 151 1.18 -13.92 -7.83
N LEU A 152 2.49 -14.13 -7.97
CA LEU A 152 3.14 -15.34 -7.51
C LEU A 152 4.51 -15.00 -6.93
N PHE A 153 4.74 -15.45 -5.70
CA PHE A 153 5.95 -15.18 -4.95
C PHE A 153 6.56 -16.47 -4.40
N PRO A 154 7.83 -16.74 -4.73
CA PRO A 154 8.57 -17.84 -4.14
C PRO A 154 8.92 -17.55 -2.68
N ALA A 155 8.62 -18.53 -1.82
CA ALA A 155 8.86 -18.47 -0.38
C ALA A 155 10.00 -19.44 0.02
N ALA A 156 9.94 -20.00 1.22
CA ALA A 156 10.97 -20.89 1.74
C ALA A 156 10.89 -22.29 1.10
N GLY A 157 12.03 -22.86 0.73
CA GLY A 157 12.06 -24.17 0.07
C GLY A 157 11.39 -24.14 -1.30
N GLU A 158 10.41 -25.01 -1.50
CA GLU A 158 9.59 -25.09 -2.72
C GLU A 158 8.27 -24.30 -2.61
N GLU A 159 8.04 -23.65 -1.46
CA GLU A 159 6.78 -22.99 -1.18
C GLU A 159 6.54 -21.84 -2.17
N LEU A 160 5.30 -21.79 -2.65
CA LEU A 160 4.77 -20.77 -3.53
C LEU A 160 3.59 -20.09 -2.88
N THR A 161 3.62 -18.77 -2.85
CA THR A 161 2.44 -17.97 -2.51
C THR A 161 1.83 -17.42 -3.79
N ILE A 162 0.58 -17.77 -4.07
CA ILE A 162 -0.13 -17.35 -5.27
C ILE A 162 -1.37 -16.56 -4.86
N TYR A 163 -1.55 -15.40 -5.47
CA TYR A 163 -2.74 -14.57 -5.32
C TYR A 163 -3.42 -14.36 -6.67
N LEU A 164 -4.74 -14.26 -6.62
CA LEU A 164 -5.59 -13.73 -7.67
C LEU A 164 -6.32 -12.53 -7.08
N PHE A 165 -6.35 -11.41 -7.79
CA PHE A 165 -7.03 -10.19 -7.39
C PHE A 165 -7.59 -9.41 -8.58
N HIS A 166 -8.49 -8.47 -8.29
CA HIS A 166 -8.89 -7.48 -9.28
C HIS A 166 -9.25 -6.16 -8.59
N TYR A 167 -9.12 -5.05 -9.30
CA TYR A 167 -9.59 -3.76 -8.83
C TYR A 167 -11.11 -3.73 -8.91
N HIS A 168 -11.76 -3.33 -7.82
CA HIS A 168 -13.22 -3.38 -7.70
C HIS A 168 -13.81 -2.08 -7.16
N GLU A 169 -14.96 -1.72 -7.70
CA GLU A 169 -15.78 -0.62 -7.21
C GLU A 169 -16.60 -1.09 -6.00
N VAL A 170 -16.61 -0.31 -4.93
CA VAL A 170 -17.50 -0.61 -3.79
C VAL A 170 -18.95 -0.35 -4.21
N ASN A 171 -19.72 -1.42 -4.38
CA ASN A 171 -21.10 -1.37 -4.84
C ASN A 171 -21.95 -2.44 -4.12
N ALA A 172 -23.16 -2.09 -3.68
CA ALA A 172 -24.03 -3.00 -2.94
C ALA A 172 -24.61 -4.13 -3.81
N GLU A 173 -24.87 -3.87 -5.10
CA GLU A 173 -25.39 -4.86 -6.06
C GLU A 173 -24.30 -5.82 -6.56
N ASN A 174 -23.04 -5.37 -6.51
CA ASN A 174 -21.87 -6.18 -6.84
C ASN A 174 -20.79 -6.00 -5.77
N PRO A 175 -20.88 -6.75 -4.65
CA PRO A 175 -19.99 -6.56 -3.51
C PRO A 175 -18.56 -7.08 -3.73
N GLY A 176 -18.30 -7.79 -4.83
CA GLY A 176 -16.99 -8.40 -5.11
C GLY A 176 -16.77 -9.70 -4.34
N SER A 177 -17.64 -10.70 -4.56
CA SER A 177 -17.64 -11.97 -3.83
C SER A 177 -16.30 -12.70 -3.86
N LEU A 178 -15.71 -12.94 -2.69
CA LEU A 178 -14.49 -13.76 -2.55
C LEU A 178 -14.75 -15.23 -2.90
N LEU A 179 -15.98 -15.72 -2.74
CA LEU A 179 -16.32 -17.10 -3.09
C LEU A 179 -16.25 -17.33 -4.60
N GLU A 180 -16.94 -16.47 -5.37
CA GLU A 180 -16.89 -16.52 -6.85
C GLU A 180 -15.48 -16.36 -7.39
N MET A 181 -14.65 -15.65 -6.65
CA MET A 181 -13.27 -15.41 -6.99
C MET A 181 -12.36 -16.61 -6.68
N TYR A 182 -12.64 -17.36 -5.61
CA TYR A 182 -11.99 -18.65 -5.36
C TYR A 182 -12.37 -19.68 -6.43
N GLU A 183 -13.61 -19.67 -6.91
CA GLU A 183 -14.02 -20.51 -8.04
C GLU A 183 -13.16 -20.22 -9.28
N ASP A 184 -12.94 -18.93 -9.61
CA ASP A 184 -12.01 -18.54 -10.68
C ASP A 184 -10.58 -19.01 -10.40
N PHE A 185 -10.10 -18.82 -9.17
CA PHE A 185 -8.76 -19.23 -8.79
C PHE A 185 -8.52 -20.72 -9.06
N PHE A 186 -9.38 -21.60 -8.55
CA PHE A 186 -9.23 -23.05 -8.74
C PHE A 186 -9.48 -23.49 -10.19
N THR A 187 -10.38 -22.80 -10.91
CA THR A 187 -10.64 -23.11 -12.32
C THR A 187 -9.44 -22.77 -13.21
N ILE A 188 -8.77 -21.65 -12.95
CA ILE A 188 -7.72 -21.10 -13.82
C ILE A 188 -6.32 -21.57 -13.40
N LEU A 189 -6.08 -21.89 -12.13
CA LEU A 189 -4.75 -22.26 -11.63
C LEU A 189 -4.07 -23.39 -12.46
N PRO A 190 -4.78 -24.48 -12.86
CA PRO A 190 -4.20 -25.50 -13.73
C PRO A 190 -3.70 -24.98 -15.07
N GLU A 191 -4.35 -23.96 -15.65
CA GLU A 191 -3.94 -23.34 -16.90
C GLU A 191 -2.77 -22.36 -16.68
N TYR A 192 -2.88 -21.51 -15.66
CA TYR A 192 -1.87 -20.50 -15.31
C TYR A 192 -0.53 -21.15 -14.94
N ARG A 193 -0.55 -22.25 -14.17
CA ARG A 193 0.65 -22.94 -13.69
C ARG A 193 0.80 -24.37 -14.17
N ARG A 194 0.06 -24.81 -15.19
CA ARG A 194 0.21 -26.15 -15.80
C ARG A 194 0.36 -27.26 -14.75
N CYS A 195 -0.47 -27.21 -13.72
CA CYS A 195 -0.37 -28.06 -12.55
C CYS A 195 -1.57 -28.99 -12.43
N ASP A 196 -1.35 -30.14 -11.81
CA ASP A 196 -2.38 -31.05 -11.35
C ASP A 196 -2.71 -30.70 -9.89
N MET A 197 -3.92 -30.20 -9.64
CA MET A 197 -4.31 -29.72 -8.31
C MET A 197 -4.36 -30.83 -7.26
N ASP A 198 -4.58 -32.08 -7.67
CA ASP A 198 -4.66 -33.23 -6.76
C ASP A 198 -3.28 -33.61 -6.20
N LYS A 199 -2.19 -33.16 -6.86
CA LYS A 199 -0.82 -33.38 -6.41
C LYS A 199 -0.29 -32.25 -5.52
N LEU A 200 -0.99 -31.12 -5.43
CA LEU A 200 -0.52 -29.95 -4.68
C LEU A 200 -0.70 -30.16 -3.18
N VAL A 201 0.34 -29.81 -2.41
CA VAL A 201 0.29 -29.78 -0.96
C VAL A 201 -0.09 -28.36 -0.52
N TRP A 202 -1.37 -28.17 -0.19
CA TRP A 202 -1.90 -26.87 0.24
C TRP A 202 -1.53 -26.58 1.69
N LYS A 203 -0.96 -25.41 1.95
CA LYS A 203 -0.51 -25.01 3.30
C LYS A 203 -1.48 -24.05 3.97
N LYS A 204 -1.89 -22.98 3.28
CA LYS A 204 -2.73 -21.93 3.86
C LYS A 204 -3.56 -21.20 2.81
N PRO A 205 -4.88 -21.03 2.99
CA PRO A 205 -5.66 -20.14 2.15
C PRO A 205 -5.37 -18.67 2.49
N THR A 206 -5.41 -17.79 1.50
CA THR A 206 -5.37 -16.33 1.69
C THR A 206 -6.58 -15.71 1.05
N PHE A 207 -7.32 -14.90 1.80
CA PHE A 207 -8.44 -14.15 1.25
C PHE A 207 -8.71 -12.88 2.04
N GLY A 208 -9.31 -11.89 1.38
CA GLY A 208 -9.72 -10.66 2.03
C GLY A 208 -9.93 -9.52 1.04
N TYR A 209 -10.20 -8.34 1.60
CA TYR A 209 -10.35 -7.11 0.85
C TYR A 209 -9.24 -6.14 1.20
N ILE A 210 -8.50 -5.67 0.20
CA ILE A 210 -7.51 -4.62 0.40
C ILE A 210 -8.16 -3.27 0.03
N PRO A 211 -8.31 -2.32 0.97
CA PRO A 211 -8.99 -1.08 0.68
C PRO A 211 -8.09 -0.12 -0.10
N GLY A 212 -8.69 0.57 -1.07
CA GLY A 212 -8.10 1.71 -1.77
C GLY A 212 -8.86 2.98 -1.43
N HIS A 213 -8.14 3.98 -0.90
CA HIS A 213 -8.67 5.31 -0.63
C HIS A 213 -8.10 6.33 -1.62
N PHE A 214 -8.99 7.08 -2.28
CA PHE A 214 -8.63 8.08 -3.29
C PHE A 214 -8.48 9.44 -2.64
N SER A 215 -7.37 9.56 -1.91
CA SER A 215 -7.02 10.78 -1.18
C SER A 215 -6.85 11.96 -2.14
N VAL A 216 -7.64 13.02 -1.99
CA VAL A 216 -7.44 14.28 -2.75
C VAL A 216 -6.50 15.28 -2.05
N GLY A 217 -6.14 14.99 -0.80
CA GLY A 217 -5.22 15.81 -0.02
C GLY A 217 -4.89 15.17 1.33
N SER A 218 -3.94 15.78 2.05
CA SER A 218 -3.45 15.27 3.33
C SER A 218 -4.47 15.33 4.47
N ARG A 219 -5.66 15.92 4.26
CA ARG A 219 -6.73 16.04 5.27
C ARG A 219 -8.03 15.32 4.86
N ASP A 220 -8.02 14.62 3.74
CA ASP A 220 -9.23 14.00 3.18
C ASP A 220 -9.77 12.85 4.06
N ARG A 221 -8.88 12.19 4.80
CA ARG A 221 -9.21 11.16 5.79
C ARG A 221 -8.84 11.61 7.19
N THR A 222 -9.73 11.44 8.14
CA THR A 222 -9.46 11.68 9.56
C THR A 222 -8.85 10.42 10.15
N ILE A 223 -7.62 10.54 10.66
CA ILE A 223 -6.86 9.40 11.23
C ILE A 223 -6.54 9.59 12.72
N ALA A 224 -7.08 10.63 13.34
CA ALA A 224 -6.82 10.95 14.72
C ALA A 224 -8.00 11.68 15.33
N PHE A 225 -8.07 11.63 16.66
CA PHE A 225 -8.90 12.46 17.51
C PHE A 225 -8.04 12.90 18.71
N ASP A 226 -8.60 13.62 19.68
CA ASP A 226 -7.90 13.81 20.95
C ASP A 226 -7.53 12.44 21.55
N ARG A 227 -6.27 12.27 21.92
CA ARG A 227 -5.67 11.07 22.53
C ARG A 227 -5.89 9.77 21.75
N LEU A 228 -6.14 9.86 20.44
CA LEU A 228 -6.35 8.70 19.58
C LEU A 228 -5.68 8.92 18.22
N ILE A 229 -4.93 7.92 17.76
CA ILE A 229 -4.33 7.92 16.43
C ILE A 229 -4.46 6.55 15.76
N ALA A 230 -4.90 6.51 14.51
CA ALA A 230 -4.93 5.31 13.69
C ALA A 230 -3.62 5.16 12.90
N ILE A 231 -3.15 3.92 12.74
CA ILE A 231 -1.99 3.55 11.94
C ILE A 231 -2.30 2.36 11.02
N GLY A 232 -1.37 2.05 10.11
CA GLY A 232 -1.53 0.93 9.17
C GLY A 232 -2.82 1.02 8.36
N ASP A 233 -3.48 -0.13 8.19
CA ASP A 233 -4.69 -0.22 7.37
C ASP A 233 -5.90 0.51 7.99
N ALA A 234 -5.94 0.73 9.31
CA ALA A 234 -6.98 1.55 9.94
C ALA A 234 -6.90 3.01 9.48
N ALA A 235 -5.67 3.54 9.34
CA ALA A 235 -5.43 4.86 8.77
C ALA A 235 -5.68 4.91 7.26
N SER A 236 -5.48 3.81 6.55
CA SER A 236 -5.73 3.64 5.10
C SER A 236 -5.05 4.70 4.22
N LEU A 237 -3.78 5.00 4.49
CA LEU A 237 -2.98 6.01 3.76
C LEU A 237 -2.00 5.41 2.73
N GLN A 238 -2.11 4.11 2.46
CA GLN A 238 -1.29 3.38 1.50
C GLN A 238 -1.64 3.69 0.03
N SER A 239 -0.78 3.22 -0.87
CA SER A 239 -0.97 3.39 -2.32
C SER A 239 -2.11 2.52 -2.84
N PRO A 240 -3.10 3.10 -3.52
CA PRO A 240 -4.19 2.33 -4.14
C PRO A 240 -3.76 1.67 -5.46
N LEU A 241 -2.52 1.87 -5.94
CA LEU A 241 -2.03 1.33 -7.21
C LEU A 241 -1.31 -0.02 -7.05
N ILE A 242 -0.63 -0.25 -5.94
CA ILE A 242 0.09 -1.50 -5.69
C ILE A 242 -0.34 -2.16 -4.38
N PHE A 243 -1.28 -1.53 -3.66
CA PHE A 243 -1.92 -2.04 -2.45
C PHE A 243 -0.97 -2.53 -1.34
N THR A 244 0.28 -2.07 -1.32
CA THR A 244 1.26 -2.47 -0.29
C THR A 244 1.04 -1.72 1.03
N GLY A 245 0.09 -2.17 1.86
CA GLY A 245 -0.18 -1.60 3.19
C GLY A 245 1.03 -1.72 4.12
N PHE A 246 1.50 -2.94 4.36
CA PHE A 246 2.66 -3.22 5.22
C PHE A 246 3.94 -2.53 4.73
N GLY A 247 4.23 -2.61 3.43
CA GLY A 247 5.40 -1.95 2.83
C GLY A 247 5.37 -0.42 2.99
N SER A 248 4.18 0.20 2.91
CA SER A 248 4.01 1.62 3.22
C SER A 248 4.30 1.92 4.70
N LEU A 249 3.76 1.11 5.62
CA LEU A 249 3.99 1.27 7.05
C LEU A 249 5.48 1.20 7.39
N VAL A 250 6.20 0.17 6.90
CA VAL A 250 7.64 -0.01 7.15
C VAL A 250 8.47 1.14 6.61
N ARG A 251 8.17 1.64 5.39
CA ARG A 251 8.85 2.81 4.82
C ARG A 251 8.69 4.07 5.67
N ASN A 252 7.61 4.14 6.44
CA ASN A 252 7.22 5.30 7.22
C ASN A 252 7.42 5.12 8.72
N LEU A 253 7.87 3.94 9.17
CA LEU A 253 7.90 3.59 10.58
C LEU A 253 8.75 4.57 11.40
N GLU A 254 9.97 4.86 10.93
CA GLU A 254 10.87 5.80 11.61
C GLU A 254 10.27 7.19 11.81
N ARG A 255 9.57 7.73 10.79
CA ARG A 255 8.94 9.06 10.92
C ARG A 255 7.74 9.03 11.86
N LEU A 256 6.91 7.99 11.77
CA LEU A 256 5.71 7.87 12.58
C LEU A 256 6.09 7.72 14.06
N THR A 257 7.07 6.86 14.37
CA THR A 257 7.53 6.66 15.74
C THR A 257 8.21 7.88 16.32
N LYS A 258 9.06 8.59 15.55
CA LYS A 258 9.70 9.84 16.03
C LYS A 258 8.71 10.95 16.30
N LEU A 259 7.75 11.18 15.39
CA LEU A 259 6.72 12.19 15.61
C LEU A 259 5.82 11.84 16.81
N LEU A 260 5.49 10.55 16.98
CA LEU A 260 4.69 10.08 18.09
C LEU A 260 5.42 10.18 19.43
N ASP A 261 6.71 9.85 19.46
CA ASP A 261 7.59 10.02 20.61
C ASP A 261 7.66 11.50 21.04
N THR A 262 7.87 12.43 20.11
CA THR A 262 7.81 13.87 20.40
C THR A 262 6.44 14.27 20.96
N ALA A 263 5.34 13.79 20.37
CA ALA A 263 4.00 14.12 20.84
C ALA A 263 3.74 13.59 22.27
N LEU A 264 4.16 12.36 22.57
CA LEU A 264 4.03 11.75 23.90
C LEU A 264 4.89 12.43 24.96
N LYS A 265 6.12 12.84 24.63
CA LYS A 265 7.03 13.52 25.57
C LYS A 265 6.50 14.88 26.03
N HIS A 266 5.82 15.61 25.14
CA HIS A 266 5.35 16.98 25.39
C HIS A 266 3.83 17.08 25.56
N ASP A 267 3.14 15.95 25.77
CA ASP A 267 1.68 15.82 25.87
C ASP A 267 0.90 16.52 24.73
N LEU A 268 1.45 16.51 23.52
CA LEU A 268 0.82 17.06 22.31
C LEU A 268 -0.20 16.05 21.74
N LEU A 269 -1.18 15.68 22.55
CA LEU A 269 -2.11 14.58 22.28
C LEU A 269 -3.49 15.06 21.82
N SER A 270 -3.65 16.33 21.46
CA SER A 270 -4.87 16.83 20.81
C SER A 270 -4.94 16.40 19.33
N PHE A 271 -6.13 16.40 18.76
CA PHE A 271 -6.43 16.18 17.34
C PHE A 271 -5.50 16.98 16.41
N GLN A 272 -5.29 18.27 16.69
CA GLN A 272 -4.48 19.14 15.84
C GLN A 272 -3.02 18.69 15.72
N HIS A 273 -2.48 18.07 16.77
CA HIS A 273 -1.11 17.57 16.82
C HIS A 273 -1.03 16.15 16.25
N LEU A 274 -1.88 15.25 16.74
CA LEU A 274 -1.88 13.84 16.32
C LEU A 274 -2.22 13.68 14.83
N ASN A 275 -3.12 14.50 14.29
CA ASN A 275 -3.46 14.45 12.87
C ASN A 275 -2.32 14.92 11.93
N GLN A 276 -1.18 15.39 12.46
CA GLN A 276 0.03 15.67 11.67
C GLN A 276 0.89 14.42 11.47
N ILE A 277 0.71 13.39 12.29
CA ILE A 277 1.49 12.15 12.29
C ILE A 277 0.89 11.21 11.23
N ARG A 278 1.22 11.42 9.96
CA ARG A 278 0.59 10.73 8.83
C ARG A 278 1.60 10.03 7.93
N ALA A 279 1.21 8.86 7.43
CA ALA A 279 1.92 8.16 6.37
C ALA A 279 1.61 8.68 4.95
N TYR A 280 0.85 9.77 4.82
CA TYR A 280 0.42 10.33 3.54
C TYR A 280 1.61 10.75 2.66
N GLN A 281 1.48 10.51 1.34
CA GLN A 281 2.41 10.96 0.31
C GLN A 281 1.61 11.57 -0.86
N SER A 282 2.01 12.76 -1.31
CA SER A 282 1.30 13.49 -2.38
C SER A 282 1.45 12.83 -3.75
N ASN A 283 2.61 12.22 -4.03
CA ASN A 283 2.86 11.49 -5.28
C ASN A 283 1.99 10.22 -5.41
N VAL A 284 1.71 9.53 -4.31
CA VAL A 284 0.73 8.43 -4.28
C VAL A 284 -0.68 8.92 -4.57
N SER A 285 -1.02 10.14 -4.14
CA SER A 285 -2.36 10.69 -4.34
C SER A 285 -2.68 11.06 -5.78
N VAL A 286 -1.71 11.09 -6.71
CA VAL A 286 -1.99 11.31 -8.14
C VAL A 286 -2.13 10.01 -8.93
N THR A 287 -1.71 8.88 -8.35
CA THR A 287 -1.73 7.59 -9.04
C THR A 287 -3.05 6.83 -8.88
N TRP A 288 -3.96 7.24 -8.00
CA TRP A 288 -5.23 6.54 -7.79
C TRP A 288 -6.13 6.50 -9.04
N LEU A 289 -5.99 7.46 -9.95
CA LEU A 289 -6.72 7.45 -11.22
C LEU A 289 -6.32 6.25 -12.09
N PHE A 290 -5.08 5.75 -11.95
CA PHE A 290 -4.67 4.51 -12.63
C PHE A 290 -5.47 3.32 -12.10
N SER A 291 -5.71 3.23 -10.78
CA SER A 291 -6.54 2.17 -10.18
C SER A 291 -7.97 2.18 -10.73
N LYS A 292 -8.56 3.37 -10.95
CA LYS A 292 -9.85 3.50 -11.68
C LYS A 292 -9.77 3.00 -13.12
N GLY A 293 -8.63 3.18 -13.78
CA GLY A 293 -8.36 2.64 -15.12
C GLY A 293 -8.18 1.11 -15.15
N MET A 294 -7.92 0.49 -14.00
CA MET A 294 -7.71 -0.96 -13.86
C MET A 294 -8.97 -1.72 -13.43
N MET A 295 -10.05 -1.03 -13.08
CA MET A 295 -11.33 -1.65 -12.72
C MET A 295 -12.34 -1.56 -13.86
N VAL A 296 -13.28 -2.49 -13.86
CA VAL A 296 -14.50 -2.41 -14.66
C VAL A 296 -15.61 -1.92 -13.74
N PRO A 297 -16.22 -0.74 -13.99
CA PRO A 297 -17.31 -0.25 -13.14
C PRO A 297 -18.53 -1.16 -13.21
N THR A 298 -19.27 -1.25 -12.10
CA THR A 298 -20.44 -2.13 -12.01
C THR A 298 -21.48 -1.74 -13.07
N GLY A 299 -22.01 -2.73 -13.78
CA GLY A 299 -23.01 -2.53 -14.85
C GLY A 299 -22.45 -1.97 -16.17
N LYS A 300 -21.13 -1.73 -16.29
CA LYS A 300 -20.52 -1.33 -17.56
C LYS A 300 -19.94 -2.51 -18.32
N PHE A 301 -20.10 -2.46 -19.64
CA PHE A 301 -19.46 -3.38 -20.58
C PHE A 301 -18.32 -2.66 -21.29
N LEU A 302 -17.10 -3.16 -21.10
CA LEU A 302 -15.91 -2.68 -21.79
C LEU A 302 -15.47 -3.72 -22.82
N PRO A 303 -14.82 -3.29 -23.91
CA PRO A 303 -14.17 -4.24 -24.81
C PRO A 303 -13.18 -5.12 -24.04
N PRO A 304 -13.11 -6.45 -24.31
CA PRO A 304 -12.40 -7.39 -23.45
C PRO A 304 -10.95 -7.00 -23.12
N GLN A 305 -10.24 -6.47 -24.11
CA GLN A 305 -8.84 -6.08 -24.02
C GLN A 305 -8.60 -4.71 -23.39
N ARG A 306 -9.64 -3.96 -22.99
CA ARG A 306 -9.56 -2.54 -22.63
C ARG A 306 -8.59 -2.29 -21.47
N VAL A 307 -8.75 -3.01 -20.37
CA VAL A 307 -7.91 -2.82 -19.17
C VAL A 307 -6.48 -3.29 -19.47
N ASN A 308 -6.31 -4.46 -20.08
CA ASN A 308 -5.00 -4.94 -20.50
C ASN A 308 -4.28 -3.99 -21.47
N SER A 309 -4.98 -3.36 -22.41
CA SER A 309 -4.42 -2.35 -23.31
C SER A 309 -3.90 -1.14 -22.55
N MET A 310 -4.61 -0.70 -21.50
CA MET A 310 -4.15 0.38 -20.62
C MET A 310 -2.91 -0.06 -19.84
N LEU A 311 -2.95 -1.24 -19.21
CA LEU A 311 -1.84 -1.80 -18.45
C LEU A 311 -0.57 -1.99 -19.29
N ASN A 312 -0.67 -2.62 -20.47
CA ASN A 312 0.46 -2.78 -21.40
C ASN A 312 0.99 -1.41 -21.91
N THR A 313 0.12 -0.39 -22.07
CA THR A 313 0.59 0.95 -22.43
C THR A 313 1.53 1.51 -21.35
N PHE A 314 1.11 1.44 -20.07
CA PHE A 314 1.88 2.00 -18.95
C PHE A 314 3.12 1.17 -18.62
N PHE A 315 2.97 -0.14 -18.45
CA PHE A 315 4.09 -1.01 -18.09
C PHE A 315 5.07 -1.21 -19.24
N GLY A 316 4.58 -1.23 -20.48
CA GLY A 316 5.47 -1.21 -21.64
C GLY A 316 6.28 0.09 -21.72
N LEU A 317 5.67 1.22 -21.38
CA LEU A 317 6.41 2.47 -21.28
C LEU A 317 7.45 2.46 -20.17
N LEU A 318 7.17 1.83 -19.01
CA LEU A 318 8.17 1.65 -17.95
C LEU A 318 9.30 0.70 -18.37
N ALA A 319 9.01 -0.31 -19.20
CA ALA A 319 10.03 -1.21 -19.73
C ALA A 319 10.98 -0.51 -20.71
N ASP A 320 10.51 0.55 -21.37
CA ASP A 320 11.31 1.39 -22.26
C ASP A 320 12.14 2.46 -21.48
N GLU A 321 12.00 2.54 -20.16
CA GLU A 321 12.72 3.49 -19.30
C GLU A 321 13.93 2.85 -18.61
N PRO A 322 14.91 3.66 -18.14
CA PRO A 322 15.99 3.14 -17.30
C PRO A 322 15.43 2.35 -16.09
N PRO A 323 16.05 1.23 -15.67
CA PRO A 323 15.52 0.37 -14.60
C PRO A 323 15.21 1.13 -13.31
N GLU A 324 16.00 2.15 -12.95
CA GLU A 324 15.78 2.96 -11.76
C GLU A 324 14.48 3.76 -11.82
N VAL A 325 14.05 4.19 -13.02
CA VAL A 325 12.78 4.91 -13.19
C VAL A 325 11.60 3.98 -12.93
N ALA A 326 11.62 2.78 -13.50
CA ALA A 326 10.58 1.78 -13.26
C ALA A 326 10.52 1.35 -11.80
N ASP A 327 11.68 1.06 -11.20
CA ASP A 327 11.78 0.65 -9.79
C ASP A 327 11.27 1.73 -8.83
N ASN A 328 11.68 2.99 -9.06
CA ASN A 328 11.20 4.10 -8.25
C ASN A 328 9.71 4.35 -8.45
N PHE A 329 9.20 4.25 -9.69
CA PHE A 329 7.77 4.44 -9.96
C PHE A 329 6.92 3.44 -9.19
N ILE A 330 7.24 2.15 -9.30
CA ILE A 330 6.47 1.07 -8.66
C ILE A 330 6.55 1.16 -7.13
N LYS A 331 7.67 1.63 -6.56
CA LYS A 331 7.82 1.80 -5.09
C LYS A 331 7.24 3.10 -4.53
N ASP A 332 6.40 3.79 -5.29
CA ASP A 332 5.84 5.11 -4.98
C ASP A 332 6.93 6.19 -4.70
N ARG A 333 8.01 6.18 -5.47
CA ARG A 333 9.13 7.15 -5.41
C ARG A 333 9.25 7.98 -6.68
N CYS A 334 8.12 8.24 -7.33
CA CYS A 334 8.06 9.07 -8.52
C CYS A 334 8.01 10.56 -8.15
N ASP A 335 8.93 11.35 -8.71
CA ASP A 335 8.91 12.82 -8.59
C ASP A 335 8.02 13.47 -9.66
N TRP A 336 7.82 14.78 -9.51
CA TRP A 336 6.91 15.54 -10.38
C TRP A 336 7.37 15.60 -11.84
N LEU A 337 8.67 15.75 -12.10
CA LEU A 337 9.19 15.82 -13.48
C LEU A 337 9.03 14.48 -14.18
N THR A 338 9.40 13.40 -13.49
CA THR A 338 9.27 12.03 -13.96
C THR A 338 7.81 11.70 -14.22
N PHE A 339 6.90 11.99 -13.29
CA PHE A 339 5.47 11.76 -13.46
C PHE A 339 4.92 12.42 -14.73
N ASN A 340 5.16 13.72 -14.92
CA ASN A 340 4.65 14.44 -16.09
C ASN A 340 5.25 13.93 -17.40
N ARG A 341 6.55 13.60 -17.41
CA ARG A 341 7.22 13.00 -18.57
C ARG A 341 6.58 11.67 -18.96
N LEU A 342 6.35 10.78 -17.99
CA LEU A 342 5.73 9.47 -18.22
C LEU A 342 4.28 9.63 -18.68
N ALA A 343 3.50 10.53 -18.06
CA ALA A 343 2.12 10.81 -18.45
C ALA A 343 2.01 11.32 -19.90
N LEU A 344 2.88 12.26 -20.31
CA LEU A 344 2.93 12.78 -21.68
C LEU A 344 3.34 11.70 -22.69
N LYS A 345 4.33 10.87 -22.35
CA LYS A 345 4.73 9.74 -23.18
C LYS A 345 3.59 8.71 -23.33
N ALA A 346 2.87 8.41 -22.26
CA ALA A 346 1.72 7.49 -22.30
C ALA A 346 0.59 8.05 -23.18
N ALA A 347 0.26 9.33 -23.04
CA ALA A 347 -0.74 10.00 -23.87
C ALA A 347 -0.34 10.04 -25.36
N LYS A 348 0.94 10.19 -25.67
CA LYS A 348 1.45 10.09 -27.06
C LYS A 348 1.38 8.66 -27.60
N LYS A 349 1.76 7.65 -26.80
CA LYS A 349 1.76 6.23 -27.22
C LYS A 349 0.34 5.72 -27.46
N ASN A 350 -0.60 6.13 -26.60
CA ASN A 350 -2.00 5.76 -26.69
C ASN A 350 -2.91 6.99 -26.46
N PRO A 351 -3.23 7.79 -27.51
CA PRO A 351 -4.10 8.95 -27.35
C PRO A 351 -5.52 8.61 -26.88
N ALA A 352 -6.01 7.41 -27.22
CA ALA A 352 -7.33 6.93 -26.80
C ALA A 352 -7.41 6.72 -25.27
N LEU A 353 -6.27 6.59 -24.58
CA LEU A 353 -6.18 6.47 -23.14
C LEU A 353 -6.90 7.61 -22.41
N LEU A 354 -6.82 8.85 -22.91
CA LEU A 354 -7.48 9.99 -22.29
C LEU A 354 -9.01 9.84 -22.31
N LEU A 355 -9.55 9.37 -23.44
CA LEU A 355 -10.97 9.10 -23.59
C LEU A 355 -11.41 7.91 -22.71
N TRP A 356 -10.60 6.86 -22.62
CA TRP A 356 -10.91 5.69 -21.79
C TRP A 356 -10.92 6.06 -20.30
N ILE A 357 -9.92 6.82 -19.84
CA ILE A 357 -9.89 7.35 -18.47
C ILE A 357 -11.13 8.18 -18.20
N TRP A 358 -11.54 9.06 -19.12
CA TRP A 358 -12.78 9.83 -19.01
C TRP A 358 -14.01 8.94 -18.88
N GLN A 359 -14.13 7.90 -19.70
CA GLN A 359 -15.27 6.97 -19.68
C GLN A 359 -15.35 6.13 -18.38
N LEU A 360 -14.20 5.78 -17.82
CA LEU A 360 -14.09 4.97 -16.60
C LEU A 360 -14.29 5.80 -15.34
N ALA A 361 -13.54 6.90 -15.18
CA ALA A 361 -13.59 7.75 -14.00
C ALA A 361 -14.78 8.72 -14.00
N GLY A 362 -15.12 9.27 -15.17
CA GLY A 362 -16.14 10.31 -15.30
C GLY A 362 -15.68 11.69 -14.82
N PRO A 363 -16.51 12.72 -15.03
CA PRO A 363 -16.14 14.12 -14.79
C PRO A 363 -15.86 14.42 -13.31
N LYS A 364 -16.63 13.82 -12.39
CA LYS A 364 -16.49 14.07 -10.94
C LYS A 364 -15.11 13.64 -10.43
N ASP A 365 -14.70 12.43 -10.77
CA ASP A 365 -13.40 11.90 -10.33
C ASP A 365 -12.23 12.60 -11.02
N LEU A 366 -12.40 13.07 -12.26
CA LEU A 366 -11.38 13.88 -12.92
C LEU A 366 -11.18 15.24 -12.23
N VAL A 367 -12.25 15.91 -11.80
CA VAL A 367 -12.14 17.15 -11.02
C VAL A 367 -11.46 16.88 -9.67
N ARG A 368 -11.81 15.78 -8.99
CA ARG A 368 -11.12 15.35 -7.76
C ARG A 368 -9.63 15.11 -8.01
N TRP A 369 -9.29 14.45 -9.11
CA TRP A 369 -7.90 14.15 -9.48
C TRP A 369 -7.09 15.42 -9.78
N LEU A 370 -7.69 16.45 -10.40
CA LEU A 370 -7.05 17.75 -10.58
C LEU A 370 -6.64 18.37 -9.22
N GLY A 371 -7.46 18.19 -8.18
CA GLY A 371 -7.12 18.57 -6.81
C GLY A 371 -5.87 17.83 -6.29
N SER A 372 -5.81 16.52 -6.49
CA SER A 372 -4.61 15.71 -6.16
C SER A 372 -3.38 16.21 -6.93
N TYR A 373 -3.51 16.47 -8.22
CA TYR A 373 -2.42 16.94 -9.07
C TYR A 373 -1.91 18.33 -8.65
N PHE A 374 -2.80 19.25 -8.30
CA PHE A 374 -2.42 20.55 -7.75
C PHE A 374 -1.69 20.41 -6.42
N SER A 375 -2.21 19.56 -5.52
CA SER A 375 -1.56 19.27 -4.22
C SER A 375 -0.15 18.70 -4.41
N PHE A 376 0.01 17.76 -5.35
CA PHE A 376 1.31 17.18 -5.71
C PHE A 376 2.26 18.22 -6.30
N SER A 377 1.79 19.06 -7.23
CA SER A 377 2.59 20.13 -7.84
C SER A 377 3.06 21.16 -6.81
N ARG A 378 2.16 21.60 -5.92
CA ARG A 378 2.49 22.50 -4.81
C ARG A 378 3.51 21.87 -3.87
N HIS A 379 3.33 20.60 -3.52
CA HIS A 379 4.25 19.88 -2.65
C HIS A 379 5.64 19.73 -3.29
N ALA A 380 5.71 19.44 -4.59
CA ALA A 380 6.97 19.37 -5.33
C ALA A 380 7.71 20.73 -5.31
N LEU A 381 6.99 21.84 -5.53
CA LEU A 381 7.56 23.19 -5.44
C LEU A 381 8.08 23.51 -4.04
N ILE A 382 7.27 23.30 -3.00
CA ILE A 382 7.67 23.52 -1.60
C ILE A 382 8.89 22.65 -1.26
N SER A 383 8.87 21.38 -1.68
CA SER A 383 9.99 20.47 -1.45
C SER A 383 11.25 20.96 -2.14
N ALA A 384 11.18 21.42 -3.40
CA ALA A 384 12.34 21.98 -4.10
C ALA A 384 12.93 23.20 -3.37
N LEU A 385 12.07 24.07 -2.83
CA LEU A 385 12.50 25.27 -2.09
C LEU A 385 13.09 24.96 -0.71
N LEU A 386 12.52 24.01 0.04
CA LEU A 386 12.90 23.74 1.43
C LEU A 386 14.01 22.69 1.57
N SER A 387 14.04 21.67 0.71
CA SER A 387 14.94 20.51 0.87
C SER A 387 16.44 20.86 0.97
N PRO A 388 16.97 21.87 0.27
CA PRO A 388 18.41 22.17 0.34
C PRO A 388 18.91 22.63 1.72
N TRP A 389 18.06 23.28 2.52
CA TRP A 389 18.50 23.97 3.76
C TRP A 389 17.68 23.60 4.99
N PHE A 390 16.40 23.24 4.85
CA PHE A 390 15.49 23.04 5.97
C PHE A 390 15.91 21.92 6.94
N PRO A 391 16.38 20.73 6.49
CA PRO A 391 16.84 19.69 7.41
C PRO A 391 18.04 20.14 8.25
N GLN A 392 18.98 20.87 7.65
CA GLN A 392 20.18 21.37 8.34
C GLN A 392 19.81 22.46 9.34
N PHE A 393 18.92 23.38 8.96
CA PHE A 393 18.33 24.36 9.85
C PHE A 393 17.70 23.69 11.09
N LEU A 394 16.85 22.68 10.88
CA LEU A 394 16.20 21.96 12.00
C LEU A 394 17.20 21.26 12.91
N SER A 395 18.27 20.67 12.36
CA SER A 395 19.31 20.04 13.18
C SER A 395 20.02 21.05 14.10
N ARG A 396 20.16 22.30 13.68
CA ARG A 396 20.81 23.37 14.48
C ARG A 396 19.89 23.95 15.55
N VAL A 397 18.59 24.04 15.30
CA VAL A 397 17.64 24.69 16.23
C VAL A 397 16.90 23.70 17.12
N GLY A 398 16.93 22.40 16.82
CA GLY A 398 16.10 21.38 17.47
C GLY A 398 16.25 21.32 18.98
N SER A 399 17.50 21.27 19.49
CA SER A 399 17.78 21.22 20.93
C SER A 399 17.26 22.44 21.70
N TRP A 400 17.18 23.60 21.04
CA TRP A 400 16.69 24.85 21.61
C TRP A 400 15.17 25.00 21.47
N LEU A 401 14.62 24.55 20.34
CA LEU A 401 13.22 24.77 19.97
C LEU A 401 12.29 23.72 20.58
N GLU A 402 12.71 22.45 20.63
CA GLU A 402 11.89 21.37 21.15
C GLU A 402 11.39 21.64 22.58
N PRO A 403 12.24 22.01 23.56
CA PRO A 403 11.77 22.25 24.93
C PRO A 403 10.97 23.56 25.08
N ARG A 404 11.22 24.56 24.21
CA ARG A 404 10.59 25.90 24.32
C ARG A 404 9.24 25.98 23.63
N ASN A 405 9.10 25.31 22.49
CA ASN A 405 7.87 25.31 21.70
C ASN A 405 7.71 23.94 21.00
N PRO A 406 7.32 22.91 21.76
CA PRO A 406 7.24 21.55 21.25
C PRO A 406 6.19 21.39 20.14
N ALA A 407 5.09 22.17 20.20
CA ALA A 407 4.06 22.16 19.15
C ALA A 407 4.61 22.65 17.80
N LEU A 408 5.38 23.75 17.81
CA LEU A 408 6.06 24.23 16.61
C LEU A 408 7.12 23.23 16.14
N TRP A 409 7.88 22.65 17.06
CA TRP A 409 8.87 21.62 16.74
C TRP A 409 8.25 20.41 16.03
N LEU A 410 7.17 19.85 16.57
CA LEU A 410 6.43 18.74 15.97
C LEU A 410 5.97 19.08 14.54
N ARG A 411 5.44 20.30 14.34
CA ARG A 411 5.00 20.77 13.03
C ARG A 411 6.16 20.87 12.04
N LEU A 412 7.30 21.40 12.46
CA LEU A 412 8.49 21.51 11.62
C LEU A 412 9.08 20.13 11.28
N LEU A 413 9.10 19.20 12.24
CA LEU A 413 9.48 17.81 12.00
C LEU A 413 8.55 17.15 10.97
N ALA A 414 7.24 17.32 11.11
CA ALA A 414 6.26 16.79 10.15
C ALA A 414 6.49 17.34 8.74
N ILE A 415 6.78 18.64 8.61
CA ILE A 415 7.13 19.27 7.32
C ILE A 415 8.43 18.68 6.76
N ASN A 416 9.45 18.50 7.59
CA ASN A 416 10.75 17.94 7.18
C ASN A 416 10.60 16.54 6.60
N TYR A 417 9.79 15.71 7.26
CA TYR A 417 9.47 14.39 6.74
C TYR A 417 8.68 14.47 5.44
N ALA A 418 7.66 15.34 5.36
CA ALA A 418 6.85 15.49 4.16
C ALA A 418 7.70 15.87 2.93
N ILE A 419 8.70 16.75 3.07
CA ILE A 419 9.57 17.15 1.94
C ILE A 419 10.65 16.11 1.59
N ALA A 420 10.97 15.19 2.50
CA ALA A 420 11.93 14.10 2.28
C ALA A 420 11.27 12.85 1.67
N THR A 421 9.96 12.66 1.89
CA THR A 421 9.23 11.47 1.45
C THR A 421 8.95 11.44 -0.05
N GLY A 422 8.77 10.23 -0.61
CA GLY A 422 8.34 10.03 -2.01
C GLY A 422 9.41 10.34 -3.08
N LYS A 423 10.64 10.63 -2.67
CA LYS A 423 11.75 10.91 -3.58
C LYS A 423 12.51 9.65 -3.99
N PRO A 424 13.07 9.61 -5.21
CA PRO A 424 14.07 8.62 -5.60
C PRO A 424 15.22 8.58 -4.59
N ARG A 425 15.73 7.38 -4.29
CA ARG A 425 16.95 7.27 -3.47
C ARG A 425 18.13 7.83 -4.24
N SER A 426 19.02 8.56 -3.56
CA SER A 426 20.31 8.91 -4.14
C SER A 426 21.15 7.65 -4.34
N ALA A 427 22.04 7.64 -5.36
CA ALA A 427 22.92 6.51 -5.64
C ALA A 427 23.72 6.06 -4.39
N THR A 428 24.11 7.00 -3.53
CA THR A 428 24.81 6.77 -2.27
C THR A 428 23.96 6.03 -1.22
N GLN A 429 22.64 6.23 -1.21
CA GLN A 429 21.73 5.50 -0.32
C GLN A 429 21.48 4.07 -0.79
N VAL A 430 21.45 3.84 -2.10
CA VAL A 430 21.30 2.49 -2.69
C VAL A 430 22.50 1.62 -2.34
N ALA A 431 23.72 2.16 -2.41
CA ALA A 431 24.96 1.45 -2.08
C ALA A 431 25.01 0.96 -0.61
N LYS A 432 24.51 1.77 0.34
CA LYS A 432 24.48 1.42 1.78
C LYS A 432 23.46 0.34 2.14
N THR A 433 22.43 0.14 1.32
CA THR A 433 21.37 -0.87 1.55
C THR A 433 21.62 -2.20 0.84
N SER A 434 22.81 -2.41 0.24
CA SER A 434 23.11 -3.70 -0.39
C SER A 434 23.08 -4.83 0.66
N PRO A 435 22.51 -6.01 0.33
CA PRO A 435 22.36 -7.12 1.28
C PRO A 435 23.66 -7.54 1.97
N LYS A 436 24.79 -7.44 1.25
CA LYS A 436 26.13 -7.75 1.77
C LYS A 436 26.52 -6.92 3.00
N ALA A 437 26.09 -5.66 3.08
CA ALA A 437 26.43 -4.77 4.20
C ALA A 437 25.53 -4.97 5.43
N VAL A 438 24.32 -5.51 5.25
CA VAL A 438 23.35 -5.73 6.35
C VAL A 438 23.57 -7.10 7.01
N ILE A 439 23.92 -8.14 6.25
CA ILE A 439 24.17 -9.49 6.79
C ILE A 439 25.38 -9.50 7.74
N GLN A 440 26.41 -8.69 7.49
CA GLN A 440 27.57 -8.60 8.39
C GLN A 440 27.28 -7.97 9.77
N LYS A 441 26.14 -7.28 9.95
CA LYS A 441 25.81 -6.61 11.22
C LYS A 441 24.92 -7.41 12.17
N PHE A 442 24.29 -8.49 11.71
CA PHE A 442 23.38 -9.32 12.51
C PHE A 442 23.90 -10.74 12.76
N SER A 443 25.13 -11.02 12.33
CA SER A 443 25.86 -12.26 12.63
C SER A 443 26.85 -12.02 13.77
N HIS A 444 26.36 -11.61 14.95
CA HIS A 444 27.09 -11.67 16.22
C HIS A 444 26.13 -11.86 17.38
#